data_AF-A0A6J7M9R2-F1
#
_entry.id   AF-A0A6J7M9R2-F1
#
_cell.length_a   1.000
_cell.length_b   1.000
_cell.length_c   1.000
_cell.angle_alpha   90.00
_cell.angle_beta   90.00
_cell.angle_gamma   90.00
#
_symmetry.space_group_name_H-M   'P 1'
#
loop_
_entity.id
_entity.type
_entity.pdbx_description
1 polymer ?
#
loop_
_entity_poly.entity_id
_entity_poly.type
_entity_poly.pdbx_seq_one_letter_code
_entity_poly.pdbx_strand_id
1 'polypeptide(L)'
;MARGDLVAVALADDVGLGIVVVATGRSFTLACDAPSDVVAAIDAELRPRWVFWSIDTASMLVRHGVRVATCWDIAAVHRLLYGGWRADPARVWAVAHDLALDAMPTEAPFDLFHQELLAGDDPEDPVRPDGHLSPEWANGRWSRSVVRLGRWAELAAVVTRVQRARLVEIEDRPRAMLTARSESTAELLCAALAFDGLPMRRRVAEELIAAFVGPRPSNEVEAQAQRDDRDAAVLACVPGADDLDLRSPGQVKSLLRRVGIEVPDTRGWRLEGMRDAHPVVDALLVWRKAERVATTYGYAWLDAHLGADERLRGAWSGSDGSAGRMTASAGLHNMPADMRGAVIAESGHVFVRADLGQIEPRVLAVVSGDRALAAATQDDDLYAPIAQQLGADRPTAKVAVLGAMYGQTTGRGAHVAGRLEMAYPIAMKFLRDADRSAQGSRDLRTYGGRLINVGSTNANDVDEREMRRIAAARGRYGRNAMVQGAAAELFKMWAVLIRARSAVLGAQIVLCLHDEVLVHVRTEHGLTLAALVVDALDEAAHGWAPDRSVRFVADVSVVERWSDAKA
;
A
#
# COMPACT_ATOMS: atom_id res chain seq x y z
N MET A 1 28.18 -14.75 13.88
CA MET A 1 27.07 -14.37 12.97
C MET A 1 27.68 -14.23 11.59
N ALA A 2 27.02 -14.74 10.56
CA ALA A 2 27.36 -14.56 9.17
C ALA A 2 26.41 -13.57 8.50
N ARG A 3 26.79 -13.07 7.33
CA ARG A 3 25.94 -12.18 6.51
C ARG A 3 24.60 -12.84 6.21
N GLY A 4 23.52 -12.13 6.49
CA GLY A 4 22.15 -12.61 6.28
C GLY A 4 21.59 -13.51 7.38
N ASP A 5 22.35 -13.81 8.45
CA ASP A 5 21.81 -14.44 9.65
C ASP A 5 20.66 -13.60 10.22
N LEU A 6 19.63 -14.25 10.74
CA LEU A 6 18.51 -13.58 11.39
C LEU A 6 18.90 -13.19 12.82
N VAL A 7 18.75 -11.91 13.14
CA VAL A 7 19.16 -11.33 14.43
C VAL A 7 18.02 -10.47 14.96
N ALA A 8 17.32 -10.99 15.97
CA ALA A 8 16.28 -10.22 16.66
C ALA A 8 16.89 -9.13 17.51
N VAL A 9 16.28 -7.96 17.48
CA VAL A 9 16.72 -6.81 18.24
C VAL A 9 15.52 -6.11 18.88
N ALA A 10 15.71 -5.72 20.14
CA ALA A 10 14.89 -4.74 20.82
C ALA A 10 15.82 -3.62 21.27
N LEU A 11 15.46 -2.38 21.02
CA LEU A 11 16.23 -1.22 21.47
C LEU A 11 15.32 -0.13 22.02
N ALA A 12 15.86 0.61 22.98
CA ALA A 12 15.24 1.80 23.55
C ALA A 12 16.32 2.82 23.89
N ASP A 13 16.13 4.06 23.42
CA ASP A 13 17.03 5.17 23.70
C ASP A 13 17.17 5.37 25.22
N ASP A 14 18.38 5.75 25.67
CA ASP A 14 18.73 5.92 27.09
C ASP A 14 18.63 4.66 27.97
N VAL A 15 18.38 3.48 27.38
CA VAL A 15 18.30 2.19 28.08
C VAL A 15 19.28 1.18 27.49
N GLY A 16 19.30 1.03 26.17
CA GLY A 16 20.23 0.15 25.45
C GLY A 16 19.57 -0.76 24.42
N LEU A 17 20.16 -1.94 24.22
CA LEU A 17 19.65 -2.95 23.30
C LEU A 17 19.77 -4.39 23.84
N GLY A 18 18.88 -5.24 23.38
CA GLY A 18 18.96 -6.69 23.46
C GLY A 18 18.98 -7.29 22.06
N ILE A 19 19.89 -8.22 21.80
CA ILE A 19 19.98 -8.95 20.52
C ILE A 19 19.96 -10.46 20.74
N VAL A 20 19.35 -11.20 19.80
CA VAL A 20 19.30 -12.66 19.81
C VAL A 20 19.57 -13.21 18.42
N VAL A 21 20.56 -14.08 18.30
CA VAL A 21 20.85 -14.79 17.05
C VAL A 21 19.86 -15.94 16.90
N VAL A 22 18.91 -15.82 15.97
CA VAL A 22 17.73 -16.71 15.88
C VAL A 22 18.11 -18.19 15.70
N ALA A 23 19.19 -18.46 14.97
CA ALA A 23 19.63 -19.84 14.69
C ALA A 23 20.23 -20.55 15.91
N THR A 24 20.86 -19.83 16.83
CA THR A 24 21.60 -20.41 17.97
C THR A 24 20.95 -20.13 19.33
N GLY A 25 20.02 -19.17 19.38
CA GLY A 25 19.42 -18.69 20.64
C GLY A 25 20.39 -17.88 21.51
N ARG A 26 21.62 -17.60 21.04
CA ARG A 26 22.58 -16.78 21.80
C ARG A 26 22.04 -15.36 21.91
N SER A 27 21.89 -14.89 23.14
CA SER A 27 21.43 -13.54 23.49
C SER A 27 22.57 -12.68 24.03
N PHE A 28 22.50 -11.38 23.74
CA PHE A 28 23.39 -10.37 24.28
C PHE A 28 22.58 -9.14 24.65
N THR A 29 22.92 -8.51 25.76
CA THR A 29 22.32 -7.25 26.22
C THR A 29 23.43 -6.23 26.44
N LEU A 30 23.16 -4.98 26.07
CA LEU A 30 24.09 -3.88 26.26
C LEU A 30 23.31 -2.65 26.69
N ALA A 31 23.62 -2.13 27.87
CA ALA A 31 23.14 -0.83 28.32
C ALA A 31 23.97 0.26 27.64
N CYS A 32 23.32 1.19 26.96
CA CYS A 32 23.95 2.32 26.29
C CYS A 32 22.91 3.39 25.92
N ASP A 33 23.36 4.63 25.80
CA ASP A 33 22.47 5.76 25.50
C ASP A 33 22.01 5.78 24.04
N ALA A 34 22.90 5.40 23.11
CA ALA A 34 22.67 5.40 21.66
C ALA A 34 22.71 3.98 21.05
N PRO A 35 21.69 3.13 21.29
CA PRO A 35 21.68 1.75 20.78
C PRO A 35 21.63 1.67 19.24
N SER A 36 21.11 2.71 18.57
CA SER A 36 21.08 2.79 17.10
C SER A 36 22.49 2.77 16.49
N ASP A 37 23.48 3.39 17.12
CA ASP A 37 24.88 3.40 16.65
C ASP A 37 25.50 2.00 16.72
N VAL A 38 25.13 1.22 17.74
CA VAL A 38 25.56 -0.18 17.88
C VAL A 38 24.96 -1.02 16.75
N VAL A 39 23.67 -0.82 16.44
CA VAL A 39 23.01 -1.47 15.30
C VAL A 39 23.71 -1.09 13.99
N ALA A 40 24.06 0.19 13.80
CA ALA A 40 24.77 0.67 12.62
C ALA A 40 26.15 0.02 12.45
N ALA A 41 26.93 -0.07 13.52
CA ALA A 41 28.24 -0.72 13.52
C ALA A 41 28.14 -2.20 13.14
N ILE A 42 27.18 -2.92 13.74
CA ILE A 42 26.93 -4.33 13.43
C ILE A 42 26.45 -4.51 11.98
N ASP A 43 25.57 -3.64 11.48
CA ASP A 43 25.08 -3.71 10.10
C ASP A 43 26.20 -3.44 9.09
N ALA A 44 27.09 -2.48 9.37
CA ALA A 44 28.22 -2.16 8.51
C ALA A 44 29.20 -3.34 8.38
N GLU A 45 29.49 -4.03 9.48
CA GLU A 45 30.48 -5.12 9.52
C GLU A 45 29.88 -6.48 9.09
N LEU A 46 28.73 -6.85 9.64
CA LEU A 46 28.19 -8.21 9.53
C LEU A 46 27.03 -8.32 8.55
N ARG A 47 26.30 -7.22 8.29
CA ARG A 47 25.08 -7.18 7.45
C ARG A 47 24.11 -8.33 7.75
N PRO A 48 23.64 -8.49 9.00
CA PRO A 48 22.63 -9.49 9.32
C PRO A 48 21.28 -9.10 8.69
N ARG A 49 20.32 -10.02 8.77
CA ARG A 49 18.91 -9.70 8.55
C ARG A 49 18.27 -9.43 9.90
N TRP A 50 18.09 -8.14 10.21
CA TRP A 50 17.52 -7.73 11.49
C TRP A 50 16.05 -8.17 11.61
N VAL A 51 15.68 -8.78 12.73
CA VAL A 51 14.29 -9.16 13.03
C VAL A 51 13.68 -8.07 13.90
N PHE A 52 12.56 -7.50 13.44
CA PHE A 52 11.80 -6.47 14.14
C PHE A 52 10.38 -6.96 14.42
N TRP A 53 9.77 -6.46 15.50
CA TRP A 53 8.35 -6.68 15.77
C TRP A 53 7.44 -5.96 14.77
N SER A 54 7.82 -4.74 14.40
CA SER A 54 7.07 -3.86 13.50
C SER A 54 7.99 -2.82 12.84
N ILE A 55 7.40 -2.04 11.93
CA ILE A 55 7.99 -0.86 11.29
C ILE A 55 8.50 0.19 12.30
N ASP A 56 8.03 0.19 13.55
CA ASP A 56 8.40 1.19 14.55
C ASP A 56 9.90 1.18 14.84
N THR A 57 10.51 -0.02 14.90
CA THR A 57 11.96 -0.16 15.05
C THR A 57 12.71 0.41 13.84
N ALA A 58 12.23 0.12 12.62
CA ALA A 58 12.83 0.68 11.41
C ALA A 58 12.72 2.22 11.39
N SER A 59 11.58 2.76 11.81
CA SER A 59 11.32 4.20 11.88
C SER A 59 12.21 4.88 12.92
N MET A 60 12.43 4.25 14.06
CA MET A 60 13.39 4.73 15.07
C MET A 60 14.81 4.80 14.49
N LEU A 61 15.29 3.71 13.86
CA LEU A 61 16.62 3.67 13.26
C LEU A 61 16.82 4.74 12.18
N VAL A 62 15.83 4.93 11.29
CA VAL A 62 15.88 5.96 10.24
C VAL A 62 15.96 7.36 10.82
N ARG A 63 15.22 7.66 11.92
CA ARG A 63 15.31 8.96 12.62
C ARG A 63 16.70 9.24 13.18
N HIS A 64 17.40 8.19 13.60
CA HIS A 64 18.79 8.25 14.06
C HIS A 64 19.83 8.15 12.92
N GLY A 65 19.39 8.23 11.65
CA GLY A 65 20.28 8.18 10.49
C GLY A 65 20.78 6.77 10.12
N VAL A 66 20.26 5.72 10.76
CA VAL A 66 20.68 4.33 10.54
C VAL A 66 19.76 3.65 9.52
N ARG A 67 20.34 3.24 8.38
CA ARG A 67 19.62 2.55 7.31
C ARG A 67 20.13 1.13 7.11
N VAL A 68 19.49 0.19 7.80
CA VAL A 68 19.84 -1.23 7.69
C VAL A 68 19.52 -1.80 6.30
N ALA A 69 20.36 -2.71 5.82
CA ALA A 69 20.21 -3.25 4.47
C ALA A 69 18.96 -4.12 4.32
N THR A 70 18.73 -5.05 5.27
CA THR A 70 17.65 -6.03 5.20
C THR A 70 17.05 -6.30 6.57
N CYS A 71 15.75 -6.65 6.60
CA CYS A 71 15.08 -7.10 7.81
C CYS A 71 14.15 -8.30 7.58
N TRP A 72 13.63 -8.80 8.69
CA TRP A 72 12.48 -9.67 8.83
C TRP A 72 11.50 -8.93 9.74
N ASP A 73 10.41 -8.42 9.17
CA ASP A 73 9.39 -7.70 9.91
C ASP A 73 8.28 -8.69 10.30
N ILE A 74 8.17 -8.96 11.61
CA ILE A 74 7.25 -9.96 12.15
C ILE A 74 5.80 -9.60 11.80
N ALA A 75 5.40 -8.33 11.88
CA ALA A 75 4.06 -7.89 11.55
C ALA A 75 3.74 -8.06 10.06
N ALA A 76 4.66 -7.71 9.17
CA ALA A 76 4.50 -7.90 7.72
C ALA A 76 4.35 -9.39 7.36
N VAL A 77 5.18 -10.25 7.94
CA VAL A 77 5.11 -11.70 7.72
C VAL A 77 3.85 -12.31 8.33
N HIS A 78 3.37 -11.79 9.47
CA HIS A 78 2.08 -12.19 10.03
C HIS A 78 0.93 -11.87 9.07
N ARG A 79 0.88 -10.65 8.52
CA ARG A 79 -0.13 -10.25 7.52
C ARG A 79 -0.05 -11.11 6.25
N LEU A 80 1.14 -11.58 5.88
CA LEU A 80 1.31 -12.51 4.75
C LEU A 80 0.69 -13.89 5.06
N LEU A 81 1.02 -14.46 6.22
CA LEU A 81 0.60 -15.81 6.60
C LEU A 81 -0.90 -15.93 6.92
N TYR A 82 -1.43 -14.93 7.64
CA TYR A 82 -2.74 -14.98 8.31
C TYR A 82 -3.75 -13.94 7.80
N GLY A 83 -3.35 -13.08 6.86
CA GLY A 83 -4.20 -12.06 6.26
C GLY A 83 -4.64 -10.97 7.24
N GLY A 84 -5.44 -10.02 6.75
CA GLY A 84 -5.98 -8.92 7.56
C GLY A 84 -4.95 -7.83 7.89
N TRP A 85 -5.42 -6.80 8.62
CA TRP A 85 -4.62 -5.64 9.00
C TRP A 85 -3.90 -5.80 10.36
N ARG A 86 -4.56 -6.44 11.33
CA ARG A 86 -4.09 -6.53 12.71
C ARG A 86 -2.87 -7.47 12.81
N ALA A 87 -1.78 -6.93 13.33
CA ALA A 87 -0.53 -7.64 13.54
C ALA A 87 0.22 -7.06 14.76
N ASP A 88 -0.52 -6.65 15.78
CA ASP A 88 0.05 -6.23 17.06
C ASP A 88 0.79 -7.40 17.74
N PRO A 89 1.83 -7.14 18.56
CA PRO A 89 2.64 -8.20 19.15
C PRO A 89 1.85 -9.26 19.93
N ALA A 90 0.78 -8.87 20.65
CA ALA A 90 -0.03 -9.79 21.44
C ALA A 90 -0.79 -10.79 20.54
N ARG A 91 -1.43 -10.28 19.48
CA ARG A 91 -2.08 -11.13 18.48
C ARG A 91 -1.08 -12.01 17.75
N VAL A 92 0.06 -11.46 17.34
CA VAL A 92 1.08 -12.23 16.61
C VAL A 92 1.59 -13.38 17.47
N TRP A 93 1.87 -13.11 18.75
CA TRP A 93 2.27 -14.12 19.72
C TRP A 93 1.19 -15.19 19.87
N ALA A 94 -0.06 -14.79 20.11
CA ALA A 94 -1.17 -15.72 20.27
C ALA A 94 -1.31 -16.67 19.07
N VAL A 95 -1.28 -16.13 17.85
CA VAL A 95 -1.36 -16.96 16.63
C VAL A 95 -0.13 -17.85 16.45
N ALA A 96 1.07 -17.38 16.78
CA ALA A 96 2.29 -18.18 16.68
C ALA A 96 2.31 -19.38 17.66
N HIS A 97 1.51 -19.31 18.73
CA HIS A 97 1.41 -20.32 19.79
C HIS A 97 0.06 -21.03 19.83
N ASP A 98 -0.77 -20.89 18.77
CA ASP A 98 -2.10 -21.51 18.66
C ASP A 98 -3.03 -21.19 19.85
N LEU A 99 -2.94 -19.96 20.40
CA LEU A 99 -3.75 -19.47 21.51
C LEU A 99 -5.03 -18.77 21.04
N ALA A 100 -6.06 -18.77 21.90
CA ALA A 100 -7.38 -18.24 21.59
C ALA A 100 -7.40 -16.70 21.52
N LEU A 101 -7.83 -16.14 20.38
CA LEU A 101 -7.80 -14.69 20.15
C LEU A 101 -8.89 -13.91 20.89
N ASP A 102 -9.99 -14.55 21.23
CA ASP A 102 -11.09 -14.03 22.02
C ASP A 102 -10.80 -14.02 23.53
N ALA A 103 -9.83 -14.83 23.97
CA ALA A 103 -9.36 -14.88 25.35
C ALA A 103 -8.16 -13.95 25.62
N MET A 104 -7.72 -13.15 24.64
CA MET A 104 -6.57 -12.27 24.81
C MET A 104 -6.80 -11.26 25.94
N PRO A 105 -5.87 -11.14 26.89
CA PRO A 105 -6.00 -10.20 28.00
C PRO A 105 -5.97 -8.76 27.48
N THR A 106 -6.83 -7.91 28.03
CA THR A 106 -6.79 -6.47 27.82
C THR A 106 -6.26 -5.77 29.05
N GLU A 107 -5.57 -4.64 28.87
CA GLU A 107 -5.16 -3.81 30.00
C GLU A 107 -6.42 -3.30 30.72
N ALA A 108 -6.58 -3.69 31.99
CA ALA A 108 -7.68 -3.20 32.81
C ALA A 108 -7.44 -1.70 33.12
N PRO A 109 -8.49 -0.87 33.17
CA PRO A 109 -8.36 0.49 33.67
C PRO A 109 -7.73 0.49 35.07
N PHE A 110 -6.88 1.46 35.36
CA PHE A 110 -6.30 1.65 36.70
C PHE A 110 -7.44 1.86 37.72
N ASP A 111 -7.79 0.81 38.46
CA ASP A 111 -8.69 0.88 39.61
C ASP A 111 -7.89 0.48 40.87
N LEU A 112 -7.99 1.32 41.91
CA LEU A 112 -7.33 1.14 43.22
C LEU A 112 -7.75 -0.18 43.91
N PHE A 113 -8.85 -0.80 43.48
CA PHE A 113 -9.35 -2.07 44.01
C PHE A 113 -8.95 -3.31 43.18
N HIS A 114 -8.26 -3.15 42.04
CA HIS A 114 -7.86 -4.27 41.19
C HIS A 114 -6.49 -4.88 41.52
N GLN A 115 -5.84 -4.44 42.61
CA GLN A 115 -4.56 -5.01 43.07
C GLN A 115 -4.65 -6.49 43.47
N GLU A 116 -5.84 -7.02 43.79
CA GLU A 116 -6.00 -8.39 44.31
C GLU A 116 -6.30 -9.47 43.25
N LEU A 117 -6.52 -9.11 41.97
CA LEU A 117 -6.96 -10.07 40.94
C LEU A 117 -5.89 -10.57 39.95
N LEU A 118 -4.63 -10.11 40.07
CA LEU A 118 -3.49 -10.65 39.30
C LEU A 118 -2.47 -11.36 40.22
N ALA A 119 -2.96 -12.08 41.22
CA ALA A 119 -2.15 -12.95 42.06
C ALA A 119 -1.60 -14.12 41.22
N GLY A 120 -0.46 -13.92 40.53
CA GLY A 120 0.22 -14.96 39.75
C GLY A 120 1.04 -14.48 38.55
N ASP A 121 0.90 -13.22 38.11
CA ASP A 121 1.70 -12.68 37.00
C ASP A 121 3.05 -12.16 37.52
N ASP A 122 4.15 -12.69 37.01
CA ASP A 122 5.48 -12.10 37.22
C ASP A 122 5.64 -10.86 36.31
N PRO A 123 5.79 -9.64 36.87
CA PRO A 123 5.92 -8.43 36.06
C PRO A 123 7.19 -8.42 35.20
N GLU A 124 8.19 -9.26 35.49
CA GLU A 124 9.40 -9.43 34.70
C GLU A 124 9.31 -10.53 33.63
N ASP A 125 8.22 -11.33 33.62
CA ASP A 125 7.95 -12.27 32.53
C ASP A 125 7.01 -11.63 31.48
N PRO A 126 7.42 -11.56 30.19
CA PRO A 126 6.52 -11.13 29.13
C PRO A 126 5.34 -12.08 28.90
N VAL A 127 5.42 -13.34 29.32
CA VAL A 127 4.40 -14.36 29.05
C VAL A 127 3.67 -14.72 30.35
N ARG A 128 2.34 -14.64 30.30
CA ARG A 128 1.46 -14.95 31.42
C ARG A 128 1.34 -16.47 31.63
N PRO A 129 0.84 -16.94 32.79
CA PRO A 129 0.60 -18.37 33.03
C PRO A 129 -0.36 -19.05 32.03
N ASP A 130 -1.26 -18.27 31.41
CA ASP A 130 -2.18 -18.72 30.35
C ASP A 130 -1.51 -18.82 28.96
N GLY A 131 -0.22 -18.48 28.87
CA GLY A 131 0.58 -18.48 27.64
C GLY A 131 0.45 -17.20 26.79
N HIS A 132 -0.51 -16.32 27.09
CA HIS A 132 -0.67 -15.06 26.37
C HIS A 132 0.42 -14.06 26.72
N LEU A 133 0.68 -13.16 25.78
CA LEU A 133 1.57 -12.04 26.02
C LEU A 133 0.93 -11.07 27.03
N SER A 134 1.72 -10.62 28.00
CA SER A 134 1.30 -9.60 28.96
C SER A 134 0.90 -8.29 28.23
N PRO A 135 -0.29 -7.71 28.52
CA PRO A 135 -0.71 -6.44 27.92
C PRO A 135 0.28 -5.31 28.16
N GLU A 136 0.89 -5.27 29.35
CA GLU A 136 1.89 -4.26 29.70
C GLU A 136 3.12 -4.33 28.78
N TRP A 137 3.59 -5.55 28.49
CA TRP A 137 4.70 -5.76 27.57
C TRP A 137 4.29 -5.42 26.15
N ALA A 138 3.11 -5.87 25.69
CA ALA A 138 2.59 -5.52 24.37
C ALA A 138 2.48 -4.00 24.15
N ASN A 139 2.18 -3.24 25.21
CA ASN A 139 2.05 -1.79 25.21
C ASN A 139 3.38 -1.04 25.47
N GLY A 140 4.52 -1.73 25.36
CA GLY A 140 5.83 -1.07 25.32
C GLY A 140 6.63 -1.15 26.62
N ARG A 141 6.15 -1.76 27.71
CA ARG A 141 6.94 -1.85 28.96
C ARG A 141 8.19 -2.73 28.86
N TRP A 142 8.39 -3.41 27.74
CA TRP A 142 9.64 -4.08 27.41
C TRP A 142 10.84 -3.11 27.32
N SER A 143 10.61 -1.82 27.08
CA SER A 143 11.68 -0.82 26.89
C SER A 143 12.30 -0.30 28.19
N ARG A 144 11.78 -0.70 29.37
CA ARG A 144 12.14 -0.09 30.66
C ARG A 144 13.49 -0.51 31.23
N SER A 145 14.07 -1.62 30.76
CA SER A 145 15.37 -2.09 31.24
C SER A 145 16.07 -2.95 30.19
N VAL A 146 17.40 -3.02 30.28
CA VAL A 146 18.21 -3.84 29.36
C VAL A 146 17.86 -5.33 29.43
N VAL A 147 17.45 -5.82 30.59
CA VAL A 147 17.01 -7.22 30.78
C VAL A 147 15.73 -7.47 29.99
N ARG A 148 14.75 -6.56 30.09
CA ARG A 148 13.48 -6.66 29.36
C ARG A 148 13.67 -6.54 27.85
N LEU A 149 14.60 -5.69 27.39
CA LEU A 149 15.01 -5.63 25.98
C LEU A 149 15.52 -7.00 25.49
N GLY A 150 16.38 -7.66 26.27
CA GLY A 150 16.85 -9.02 25.99
C GLY A 150 15.70 -10.02 25.83
N ARG A 151 14.78 -10.06 26.80
CA ARG A 151 13.58 -10.94 26.77
C ARG A 151 12.69 -10.64 25.56
N TRP A 152 12.48 -9.37 25.22
CA TRP A 152 11.66 -8.98 24.07
C TRP A 152 12.26 -9.43 22.74
N ALA A 153 13.58 -9.35 22.60
CA ALA A 153 14.30 -9.88 21.45
C ALA A 153 14.24 -11.41 21.37
N GLU A 154 14.23 -12.11 22.51
CA GLU A 154 14.05 -13.57 22.55
C GLU A 154 12.67 -13.99 22.02
N LEU A 155 11.59 -13.30 22.43
CA LEU A 155 10.25 -13.56 21.92
C LEU A 155 10.15 -13.32 20.41
N ALA A 156 10.75 -12.24 19.90
CA ALA A 156 10.85 -12.00 18.45
C ALA A 156 11.56 -13.15 17.71
N ALA A 157 12.63 -13.69 18.30
CA ALA A 157 13.35 -14.84 17.74
C ALA A 157 12.51 -16.13 17.74
N VAL A 158 11.67 -16.35 18.76
CA VAL A 158 10.70 -17.45 18.82
C VAL A 158 9.68 -17.33 17.70
N VAL A 159 9.00 -16.19 17.60
CA VAL A 159 7.99 -15.94 16.57
C VAL A 159 8.56 -16.10 15.17
N THR A 160 9.78 -15.59 14.94
CA THR A 160 10.46 -15.72 13.63
C THR A 160 10.71 -17.17 13.24
N ARG A 161 11.07 -18.04 14.20
CA ARG A 161 11.23 -19.48 13.93
C ARG A 161 9.91 -20.11 13.52
N VAL A 162 8.83 -19.81 14.23
CA VAL A 162 7.47 -20.29 13.89
C VAL A 162 7.07 -19.81 12.50
N GLN A 163 7.16 -18.51 12.21
CA GLN A 163 6.79 -17.95 10.91
C GLN A 163 7.58 -18.59 9.77
N ARG A 164 8.88 -18.84 9.94
CA ARG A 164 9.70 -19.51 8.93
C ARG A 164 9.27 -20.95 8.69
N ALA A 165 8.93 -21.70 9.74
CA ALA A 165 8.39 -23.04 9.61
C ALA A 165 7.05 -23.03 8.86
N ARG A 166 6.12 -22.14 9.25
CA ARG A 166 4.82 -21.96 8.59
C ARG A 166 4.95 -21.59 7.11
N LEU A 167 5.92 -20.77 6.72
CA LEU A 167 6.16 -20.43 5.32
C LEU A 167 6.66 -21.61 4.48
N VAL A 168 7.42 -22.53 5.09
CA VAL A 168 7.89 -23.76 4.42
C VAL A 168 6.76 -24.78 4.24
N GLU A 169 5.79 -24.81 5.18
CA GLU A 169 4.60 -25.67 5.10
C GLU A 169 3.65 -25.30 3.95
N ILE A 170 3.80 -24.13 3.32
CA ILE A 170 2.99 -23.73 2.15
C ILE A 170 3.60 -24.34 0.87
N GLU A 171 3.50 -25.67 0.74
CA GLU A 171 4.15 -26.46 -0.31
C GLU A 171 3.80 -26.00 -1.74
N ASP A 172 2.55 -25.57 -1.96
CA ASP A 172 2.06 -25.11 -3.26
C ASP A 172 2.45 -23.66 -3.60
N ARG A 173 3.24 -23.00 -2.73
CA ARG A 173 3.72 -21.63 -2.89
C ARG A 173 5.22 -21.53 -2.59
N PRO A 174 6.10 -22.05 -3.48
CA PRO A 174 7.55 -22.04 -3.27
C PRO A 174 8.17 -20.64 -3.16
N ARG A 175 7.41 -19.58 -3.50
CA ARG A 175 7.83 -18.17 -3.40
C ARG A 175 7.52 -17.54 -2.03
N ALA A 176 6.81 -18.22 -1.13
CA ALA A 176 6.36 -17.65 0.15
C ALA A 176 7.49 -17.05 0.99
N MET A 177 8.63 -17.74 1.09
CA MET A 177 9.82 -17.23 1.78
C MET A 177 10.43 -15.99 1.12
N LEU A 178 10.42 -15.92 -0.22
CA LEU A 178 10.92 -14.76 -0.95
C LEU A 178 9.99 -13.56 -0.75
N THR A 179 8.68 -13.78 -0.86
CA THR A 179 7.66 -12.78 -0.57
C THR A 179 7.79 -12.24 0.85
N ALA A 180 7.93 -13.11 1.85
CA ALA A 180 8.14 -12.69 3.25
C ALA A 180 9.34 -11.73 3.40
N ARG A 181 10.44 -11.97 2.67
CA ARG A 181 11.63 -11.11 2.69
C ARG A 181 11.39 -9.77 2.01
N SER A 182 10.69 -9.76 0.87
CA SER A 182 10.38 -8.51 0.15
C SER A 182 9.36 -7.67 0.91
N GLU A 183 8.33 -8.30 1.50
CA GLU A 183 7.36 -7.67 2.39
C GLU A 183 8.05 -7.02 3.60
N SER A 184 8.96 -7.75 4.25
CA SER A 184 9.75 -7.21 5.35
C SER A 184 10.58 -6.00 4.93
N THR A 185 11.29 -6.12 3.81
CA THR A 185 12.15 -5.03 3.32
C THR A 185 11.33 -3.84 2.83
N ALA A 186 10.09 -4.06 2.38
CA ALA A 186 9.17 -2.99 2.04
C ALA A 186 8.78 -2.16 3.27
N GLU A 187 8.73 -2.73 4.49
CA GLU A 187 8.52 -1.93 5.70
C GLU A 187 9.71 -1.01 6.02
N LEU A 188 10.95 -1.44 5.72
CA LEU A 188 12.12 -0.52 5.79
C LEU A 188 11.97 0.63 4.79
N LEU A 189 11.46 0.34 3.60
CA LEU A 189 11.20 1.34 2.58
C LEU A 189 10.08 2.30 3.03
N CYS A 190 9.00 1.80 3.64
CA CYS A 190 7.93 2.62 4.21
C CYS A 190 8.47 3.58 5.30
N ALA A 191 9.33 3.08 6.19
CA ALA A 191 9.96 3.91 7.23
C ALA A 191 10.82 5.03 6.61
N ALA A 192 11.60 4.70 5.58
CA ALA A 192 12.38 5.68 4.82
C ALA A 192 11.48 6.70 4.10
N LEU A 193 10.44 6.26 3.40
CA LEU A 193 9.50 7.13 2.69
C LEU A 193 8.79 8.11 3.63
N ALA A 194 8.39 7.65 4.81
CA ALA A 194 7.73 8.49 5.82
C ALA A 194 8.68 9.56 6.38
N PHE A 195 9.97 9.24 6.54
CA PHE A 195 10.98 10.15 7.08
C PHE A 195 11.54 11.10 6.02
N ASP A 196 11.93 10.58 4.86
CA ASP A 196 12.57 11.36 3.79
C ASP A 196 11.59 12.33 3.14
N GLY A 197 10.35 11.90 2.93
CA GLY A 197 9.31 12.69 2.30
C GLY A 197 9.56 12.96 0.81
N LEU A 198 8.49 13.39 0.14
CA LEU A 198 8.47 13.71 -1.29
C LEU A 198 8.86 15.17 -1.49
N PRO A 199 9.90 15.51 -2.29
CA PRO A 199 10.22 16.89 -2.61
C PRO A 199 9.05 17.62 -3.27
N MET A 200 8.62 18.74 -2.69
CA MET A 200 7.49 19.54 -3.16
C MET A 200 7.72 21.03 -2.89
N ARG A 201 7.70 21.86 -3.94
CA ARG A 201 7.92 23.31 -3.81
C ARG A 201 6.67 23.98 -3.26
N ARG A 202 6.78 24.57 -2.06
CA ARG A 202 5.66 25.20 -1.36
C ARG A 202 5.03 26.29 -2.22
N ARG A 203 5.85 27.18 -2.77
CA ARG A 203 5.40 28.29 -3.61
C ARG A 203 4.56 27.80 -4.79
N VAL A 204 5.02 26.78 -5.50
CA VAL A 204 4.29 26.23 -6.67
C VAL A 204 3.00 25.55 -6.23
N ALA A 205 3.01 24.83 -5.10
CA ALA A 205 1.80 24.26 -4.52
C ALA A 205 0.75 25.34 -4.18
N GLU A 206 1.18 26.45 -3.57
CA GLU A 206 0.30 27.58 -3.24
C GLU A 206 -0.25 28.26 -4.50
N GLU A 207 0.56 28.44 -5.55
CA GLU A 207 0.10 28.97 -6.85
C GLU A 207 -0.96 28.05 -7.48
N LEU A 208 -0.76 26.73 -7.44
CA LEU A 208 -1.73 25.75 -7.95
C LEU A 208 -3.01 25.75 -7.13
N ILE A 209 -2.92 25.77 -5.79
CA ILE A 209 -4.10 25.86 -4.91
C ILE A 209 -4.84 27.17 -5.20
N ALA A 210 -4.13 28.29 -5.31
CA ALA A 210 -4.73 29.59 -5.57
C ALA A 210 -5.50 29.64 -6.89
N ALA A 211 -5.02 28.94 -7.92
CA ALA A 211 -5.72 28.83 -9.20
C ALA A 211 -7.08 28.10 -9.11
N PHE A 212 -7.27 27.23 -8.10
CA PHE A 212 -8.54 26.53 -7.89
C PHE A 212 -9.47 27.23 -6.92
N VAL A 213 -8.94 27.76 -5.81
CA VAL A 213 -9.75 28.18 -4.67
C VAL A 213 -9.56 29.64 -4.25
N GLY A 214 -8.69 30.38 -4.94
CA GLY A 214 -8.32 31.74 -4.59
C GLY A 214 -7.09 31.82 -3.66
N PRO A 215 -6.57 33.04 -3.44
CA PRO A 215 -5.38 33.26 -2.62
C PRO A 215 -5.59 32.77 -1.18
N ARG A 216 -4.49 32.50 -0.47
CA ARG A 216 -4.53 32.06 0.93
C ARG A 216 -5.34 33.07 1.76
N PRO A 217 -6.45 32.66 2.40
CA PRO A 217 -7.25 33.56 3.22
C PRO A 217 -6.46 33.95 4.47
N SER A 218 -6.53 35.23 4.86
CA SER A 218 -5.90 35.73 6.08
C SER A 218 -6.74 35.48 7.34
N ASN A 219 -8.04 35.20 7.16
CA ASN A 219 -9.00 34.98 8.24
C ASN A 219 -10.22 34.16 7.76
N GLU A 220 -11.08 33.75 8.71
CA GLU A 220 -12.26 32.92 8.41
C GLU A 220 -13.32 33.64 7.57
N VAL A 221 -13.40 34.98 7.64
CA VAL A 221 -14.37 35.76 6.85
C VAL A 221 -13.98 35.72 5.38
N GLU A 222 -12.69 35.89 5.06
CA GLU A 222 -12.17 35.73 3.70
C GLU A 222 -12.34 34.29 3.20
N ALA A 223 -12.07 33.29 4.06
CA ALA A 223 -12.26 31.90 3.71
C ALA A 223 -13.73 31.58 3.39
N GLN A 224 -14.67 32.16 4.13
CA GLN A 224 -16.10 32.04 3.86
C GLN A 224 -16.50 32.74 2.56
N ALA A 225 -16.04 33.97 2.33
CA ALA A 225 -16.30 34.69 1.09
C ALA A 225 -15.82 33.90 -0.14
N GLN A 226 -14.62 33.31 -0.08
CA GLN A 226 -14.11 32.45 -1.15
C GLN A 226 -14.95 31.17 -1.35
N ARG A 227 -15.56 30.62 -0.29
CA ARG A 227 -16.50 29.49 -0.41
C ARG A 227 -17.79 29.94 -1.10
N ASP A 228 -18.34 31.06 -0.68
CA ASP A 228 -19.58 31.62 -1.21
C ASP A 228 -19.43 31.98 -2.70
N ASP A 229 -18.30 32.58 -3.09
CA ASP A 229 -18.00 32.91 -4.49
C ASP A 229 -17.93 31.67 -5.39
N ARG A 230 -17.36 30.57 -4.90
CA ARG A 230 -17.31 29.29 -5.63
C ARG A 230 -18.71 28.70 -5.79
N ASP A 231 -19.50 28.72 -4.74
CA ASP A 231 -20.86 28.17 -4.75
C ASP A 231 -21.76 29.01 -5.67
N ALA A 232 -21.63 30.33 -5.63
CA ALA A 232 -22.39 31.28 -6.45
C ALA A 232 -22.27 31.02 -7.95
N ALA A 233 -21.09 30.61 -8.44
CA ALA A 233 -20.90 30.27 -9.86
C ALA A 233 -21.80 29.12 -10.34
N VAL A 234 -22.08 28.14 -9.47
CA VAL A 234 -22.98 27.03 -9.77
C VAL A 234 -24.44 27.44 -9.58
N LEU A 235 -24.75 28.11 -8.46
CA LEU A 235 -26.11 28.49 -8.09
C LEU A 235 -26.71 29.50 -9.08
N ALA A 236 -25.90 30.42 -9.62
CA ALA A 236 -26.32 31.37 -10.66
C ALA A 236 -26.81 30.69 -11.95
N CYS A 237 -26.42 29.43 -12.20
CA CYS A 237 -26.91 28.68 -13.35
C CYS A 237 -28.37 28.22 -13.19
N VAL A 238 -28.92 28.19 -11.98
CA VAL A 238 -30.25 27.64 -11.69
C VAL A 238 -31.07 28.63 -10.85
N PRO A 239 -32.07 29.31 -11.44
CA PRO A 239 -32.90 30.27 -10.70
C PRO A 239 -33.56 29.67 -9.45
N GLY A 240 -33.46 30.41 -8.34
CA GLY A 240 -34.06 30.07 -7.05
C GLY A 240 -33.35 28.95 -6.28
N ALA A 241 -32.12 28.59 -6.67
CA ALA A 241 -31.31 27.56 -6.00
C ALA A 241 -30.42 28.09 -4.87
N ASP A 242 -30.58 29.36 -4.48
CA ASP A 242 -29.70 30.07 -3.54
C ASP A 242 -29.61 29.43 -2.14
N ASP A 243 -30.58 28.57 -1.79
CA ASP A 243 -30.68 27.87 -0.52
C ASP A 243 -30.03 26.48 -0.51
N LEU A 244 -29.51 26.01 -1.65
CA LEU A 244 -28.98 24.65 -1.79
C LEU A 244 -27.50 24.54 -1.44
N ASP A 245 -27.18 23.56 -0.60
CA ASP A 245 -25.83 23.14 -0.26
C ASP A 245 -25.27 22.15 -1.30
N LEU A 246 -24.30 22.61 -2.08
CA LEU A 246 -23.60 21.82 -3.10
C LEU A 246 -22.76 20.68 -2.52
N ARG A 247 -22.46 20.72 -1.21
CA ARG A 247 -21.73 19.65 -0.50
C ARG A 247 -22.64 18.48 -0.14
N SER A 248 -23.96 18.66 -0.23
CA SER A 248 -24.93 17.58 -0.05
C SER A 248 -25.28 16.89 -1.38
N PRO A 249 -24.92 15.60 -1.58
CA PRO A 249 -25.25 14.90 -2.82
C PRO A 249 -26.74 14.83 -3.12
N GLY A 250 -27.58 14.83 -2.06
CA GLY A 250 -29.03 14.87 -2.19
C GLY A 250 -29.52 16.20 -2.76
N GLN A 251 -28.97 17.31 -2.28
CA GLN A 251 -29.34 18.64 -2.75
C GLN A 251 -28.79 18.93 -4.14
N VAL A 252 -27.61 18.43 -4.51
CA VAL A 252 -27.11 18.50 -5.89
C VAL A 252 -28.04 17.75 -6.86
N LYS A 253 -28.62 16.61 -6.47
CA LYS A 253 -29.64 15.95 -7.30
C LYS A 253 -30.90 16.81 -7.43
N SER A 254 -31.33 17.47 -6.35
CA SER A 254 -32.45 18.40 -6.40
C SER A 254 -32.18 19.58 -7.34
N LEU A 255 -30.96 20.16 -7.27
CA LEU A 255 -30.49 21.23 -8.17
C LEU A 255 -30.58 20.80 -9.64
N LEU A 256 -30.04 19.62 -9.98
CA LEU A 256 -30.08 19.06 -11.34
C LEU A 256 -31.51 18.81 -11.80
N ARG A 257 -32.38 18.31 -10.92
CA ARG A 257 -33.79 18.04 -11.24
C ARG A 257 -34.56 19.31 -11.60
N ARG A 258 -34.23 20.45 -10.99
CA ARG A 258 -34.86 21.75 -11.30
C ARG A 258 -34.63 22.18 -12.74
N VAL A 259 -33.55 21.73 -13.38
CA VAL A 259 -33.26 21.98 -14.80
C VAL A 259 -33.59 20.79 -15.70
N GLY A 260 -34.38 19.83 -15.20
CA GLY A 260 -34.82 18.65 -15.97
C GLY A 260 -33.78 17.52 -16.08
N ILE A 261 -32.70 17.57 -15.31
CA ILE A 261 -31.66 16.53 -15.30
C ILE A 261 -31.92 15.55 -14.15
N GLU A 262 -32.38 14.34 -14.48
CA GLU A 262 -32.53 13.26 -13.51
C GLU A 262 -31.37 12.27 -13.58
N VAL A 263 -30.69 12.09 -12.45
CA VAL A 263 -29.57 11.16 -12.31
C VAL A 263 -29.72 10.29 -11.05
N PRO A 264 -29.41 8.98 -11.12
CA PRO A 264 -29.47 8.11 -9.94
C PRO A 264 -28.36 8.42 -8.92
N ASP A 265 -27.23 8.92 -9.42
CA ASP A 265 -26.05 9.32 -8.67
C ASP A 265 -25.41 10.53 -9.35
N THR A 266 -24.59 11.26 -8.62
CA THR A 266 -23.89 12.43 -9.16
C THR A 266 -22.43 12.10 -9.48
N ARG A 267 -22.09 10.90 -9.96
CA ARG A 267 -20.68 10.56 -10.26
C ARG A 267 -20.14 11.38 -11.45
N GLY A 268 -18.85 11.73 -11.40
CA GLY A 268 -18.19 12.59 -12.40
C GLY A 268 -18.41 12.13 -13.85
N TRP A 269 -18.08 10.87 -14.16
CA TRP A 269 -18.25 10.29 -15.50
C TRP A 269 -19.68 10.39 -16.06
N ARG A 270 -20.70 10.33 -15.18
CA ARG A 270 -22.10 10.46 -15.59
C ARG A 270 -22.41 11.90 -15.95
N LEU A 271 -21.97 12.84 -15.11
CA LEU A 271 -22.15 14.27 -15.35
C LEU A 271 -21.35 14.74 -16.58
N GLU A 272 -20.15 14.22 -16.79
CA GLU A 272 -19.33 14.48 -17.99
C GLU A 272 -20.07 14.11 -19.28
N GLY A 273 -20.74 12.96 -19.31
CA GLY A 273 -21.58 12.54 -20.45
C GLY A 273 -22.83 13.41 -20.66
N MET A 274 -23.13 14.33 -19.75
CA MET A 274 -24.27 15.24 -19.78
C MET A 274 -23.83 16.70 -19.79
N ARG A 275 -22.55 16.98 -20.08
CA ARG A 275 -21.97 18.33 -20.05
C ARG A 275 -22.73 19.31 -20.96
N ASP A 276 -23.23 18.84 -22.10
CA ASP A 276 -23.98 19.65 -23.06
C ASP A 276 -25.47 19.81 -22.71
N ALA A 277 -25.96 19.13 -21.67
CA ALA A 277 -27.37 19.16 -21.29
C ALA A 277 -27.76 20.50 -20.65
N HIS A 278 -26.87 21.09 -19.83
CA HIS A 278 -27.11 22.37 -19.17
C HIS A 278 -25.79 22.96 -18.60
N PRO A 279 -25.56 24.29 -18.62
CA PRO A 279 -24.35 24.93 -18.08
C PRO A 279 -24.03 24.57 -16.62
N VAL A 280 -25.05 24.31 -15.80
CA VAL A 280 -24.88 23.88 -14.39
C VAL A 280 -24.04 22.61 -14.26
N VAL A 281 -24.06 21.72 -15.26
CA VAL A 281 -23.30 20.46 -15.22
C VAL A 281 -21.80 20.75 -15.29
N ASP A 282 -21.40 21.64 -16.20
CA ASP A 282 -20.01 22.07 -16.28
C ASP A 282 -19.58 22.83 -15.02
N ALA A 283 -20.40 23.78 -14.57
CA ALA A 283 -20.14 24.53 -13.34
C ALA A 283 -19.95 23.60 -12.14
N LEU A 284 -20.78 22.55 -12.00
CA LEU A 284 -20.66 21.54 -10.94
C LEU A 284 -19.36 20.73 -11.05
N LEU A 285 -18.92 20.37 -12.26
CA LEU A 285 -17.68 19.62 -12.46
C LEU A 285 -16.47 20.47 -12.06
N VAL A 286 -16.45 21.74 -12.46
CA VAL A 286 -15.41 22.72 -12.06
C VAL A 286 -15.43 22.93 -10.55
N TRP A 287 -16.61 23.18 -9.97
CA TRP A 287 -16.80 23.37 -8.54
C TRP A 287 -16.32 22.17 -7.73
N ARG A 288 -16.64 20.94 -8.14
CA ARG A 288 -16.16 19.72 -7.45
C ARG A 288 -14.65 19.59 -7.42
N LYS A 289 -14.00 19.98 -8.52
CA LYS A 289 -12.54 19.96 -8.60
C LYS A 289 -11.95 20.98 -7.63
N ALA A 290 -12.46 22.20 -7.64
CA ALA A 290 -12.05 23.25 -6.71
C ALA A 290 -12.33 22.89 -5.25
N GLU A 291 -13.51 22.37 -4.93
CA GLU A 291 -13.91 21.98 -3.57
C GLU A 291 -13.09 20.82 -3.05
N ARG A 292 -12.73 19.85 -3.90
CA ARG A 292 -11.79 18.78 -3.53
C ARG A 292 -10.41 19.34 -3.21
N VAL A 293 -9.91 20.30 -3.99
CA VAL A 293 -8.65 21.00 -3.66
C VAL A 293 -8.80 21.74 -2.34
N ALA A 294 -9.83 22.55 -2.14
CA ALA A 294 -10.06 23.34 -0.92
C ALA A 294 -10.04 22.47 0.36
N THR A 295 -10.75 21.34 0.31
CA THR A 295 -10.98 20.49 1.49
C THR A 295 -9.90 19.44 1.72
N THR A 296 -9.30 18.91 0.65
CA THR A 296 -8.39 17.75 0.75
C THR A 296 -6.92 18.10 0.45
N TYR A 297 -6.67 19.08 -0.41
CA TYR A 297 -5.32 19.46 -0.88
C TYR A 297 -5.03 20.96 -0.75
N GLY A 298 -5.76 21.65 0.13
CA GLY A 298 -5.74 23.10 0.27
C GLY A 298 -4.61 23.57 1.21
N TYR A 299 -4.66 24.84 1.58
CA TYR A 299 -3.63 25.46 2.43
C TYR A 299 -3.42 24.75 3.76
N ALA A 300 -4.50 24.33 4.44
CA ALA A 300 -4.40 23.61 5.72
C ALA A 300 -3.71 22.24 5.56
N TRP A 301 -3.99 21.52 4.47
CA TRP A 301 -3.30 20.27 4.15
C TRP A 301 -1.81 20.51 3.90
N LEU A 302 -1.48 21.55 3.13
CA LEU A 302 -0.10 21.92 2.83
C LEU A 302 0.67 22.25 4.10
N ASP A 303 0.08 23.00 5.03
CA ASP A 303 0.72 23.36 6.29
C ASP A 303 0.89 22.17 7.24
N ALA A 304 -0.07 21.23 7.24
CA ALA A 304 -0.02 20.04 8.08
C ALA A 304 1.04 19.02 7.63
N HIS A 305 1.34 18.96 6.34
CA HIS A 305 2.11 17.85 5.76
C HIS A 305 3.39 18.24 5.02
N LEU A 306 3.53 19.48 4.56
CA LEU A 306 4.75 19.96 3.90
C LEU A 306 5.70 20.59 4.93
N GLY A 307 6.80 19.91 5.22
CA GLY A 307 7.82 20.39 6.14
C GLY A 307 8.50 21.69 5.68
N ALA A 308 9.18 22.35 6.61
CA ALA A 308 9.98 23.56 6.32
C ALA A 308 11.14 23.29 5.35
N ASP A 309 11.53 22.02 5.19
CA ASP A 309 12.52 21.50 4.26
C ASP A 309 11.94 21.20 2.86
N GLU A 310 10.70 21.63 2.58
CA GLU A 310 10.00 21.38 1.30
C GLU A 310 9.83 19.88 0.99
N ARG A 311 9.68 19.05 2.02
CA ARG A 311 9.38 17.61 1.90
C ARG A 311 7.98 17.30 2.43
N LEU A 312 7.11 16.80 1.56
CA LEU A 312 5.75 16.34 1.89
C LEU A 312 5.81 14.97 2.56
N ARG A 313 5.24 14.84 3.77
CA ARG A 313 5.31 13.61 4.57
C ARG A 313 3.94 13.08 4.98
N GLY A 314 3.85 11.75 4.98
CA GLY A 314 2.70 10.98 5.44
C GLY A 314 3.14 9.62 5.95
N ALA A 315 2.24 8.91 6.63
CA ALA A 315 2.48 7.54 7.06
C ALA A 315 2.42 6.59 5.87
N TRP A 316 3.27 5.56 5.88
CA TRP A 316 3.33 4.52 4.87
C TRP A 316 3.15 3.14 5.51
N SER A 317 2.52 2.22 4.77
CA SER A 317 2.40 0.81 5.16
C SER A 317 2.68 -0.09 3.97
N GLY A 318 3.43 -1.18 4.20
CA GLY A 318 3.78 -2.15 3.16
C GLY A 318 2.60 -2.97 2.62
N SER A 319 1.45 -2.91 3.29
CA SER A 319 0.23 -3.66 2.98
C SER A 319 -1.02 -2.84 3.27
N ASP A 320 -2.12 -3.13 2.57
CA ASP A 320 -3.48 -2.62 2.78
C ASP A 320 -4.31 -3.55 3.70
N GLY A 321 -3.70 -4.62 4.21
CA GLY A 321 -4.36 -5.66 5.01
C GLY A 321 -5.26 -6.61 4.21
N SER A 322 -5.24 -6.50 2.87
CA SER A 322 -6.03 -7.30 1.94
C SER A 322 -5.12 -8.01 0.92
N ALA A 323 -5.13 -7.60 -0.34
CA ALA A 323 -4.26 -8.14 -1.39
C ALA A 323 -2.78 -7.74 -1.21
N GLY A 324 -2.48 -6.80 -0.30
CA GLY A 324 -1.11 -6.46 0.08
C GLY A 324 -0.51 -5.28 -0.69
N ARG A 325 -1.32 -4.35 -1.20
CA ARG A 325 -0.81 -3.14 -1.84
C ARG A 325 -0.17 -2.21 -0.81
N MET A 326 0.87 -1.48 -1.21
CA MET A 326 1.41 -0.40 -0.37
C MET A 326 0.39 0.73 -0.25
N THR A 327 0.33 1.36 0.92
CA THR A 327 -0.60 2.47 1.20
C THR A 327 0.14 3.66 1.81
N ALA A 328 -0.41 4.86 1.59
CA ALA A 328 0.13 6.11 2.09
C ALA A 328 -1.00 7.02 2.60
N SER A 329 -0.73 7.80 3.65
CA SER A 329 -1.66 8.84 4.15
C SER A 329 -1.31 10.22 3.59
N ALA A 330 -1.85 11.29 4.20
CA ALA A 330 -1.59 12.68 3.82
C ALA A 330 -1.92 13.02 2.35
N GLY A 331 -2.86 12.31 1.74
CA GLY A 331 -3.25 12.54 0.34
C GLY A 331 -2.24 12.04 -0.70
N LEU A 332 -1.06 11.52 -0.30
CA LEU A 332 -0.03 10.99 -1.20
C LEU A 332 -0.57 9.85 -2.09
N HIS A 333 -1.41 8.98 -1.54
CA HIS A 333 -1.99 7.86 -2.29
C HIS A 333 -2.95 8.27 -3.41
N ASN A 334 -3.50 9.49 -3.36
CA ASN A 334 -4.55 9.93 -4.28
C ASN A 334 -4.29 11.33 -4.84
N MET A 335 -3.03 11.79 -4.85
CA MET A 335 -2.66 13.15 -5.26
C MET A 335 -3.18 13.44 -6.69
N PRO A 336 -4.01 14.49 -6.87
CA PRO A 336 -4.55 14.86 -8.17
C PRO A 336 -3.43 15.21 -9.15
N ALA A 337 -3.63 14.90 -10.44
CA ALA A 337 -2.69 15.24 -11.50
C ALA A 337 -2.33 16.74 -11.49
N ASP A 338 -3.31 17.61 -11.21
CA ASP A 338 -3.11 19.06 -11.13
C ASP A 338 -2.14 19.50 -10.03
N MET A 339 -1.99 18.71 -8.96
CA MET A 339 -1.06 19.00 -7.86
C MET A 339 0.34 18.46 -8.12
N ARG A 340 0.51 17.52 -9.06
CA ARG A 340 1.81 16.88 -9.34
C ARG A 340 2.85 17.86 -9.88
N GLY A 341 2.42 18.99 -10.45
CA GLY A 341 3.33 20.06 -10.91
C GLY A 341 4.14 20.74 -9.80
N ALA A 342 3.69 20.65 -8.54
CA ALA A 342 4.44 21.14 -7.39
C ALA A 342 5.48 20.14 -6.86
N VAL A 343 5.43 18.88 -7.30
CA VAL A 343 6.42 17.85 -6.96
C VAL A 343 7.61 18.03 -7.89
N ILE A 344 8.67 18.65 -7.38
CA ILE A 344 9.84 19.08 -8.14
C ILE A 344 11.09 18.60 -7.42
N ALA A 345 12.03 18.03 -8.16
CA ALA A 345 13.30 17.58 -7.63
C ALA A 345 14.06 18.76 -7.00
N GLU A 346 14.83 18.46 -5.95
CA GLU A 346 15.73 19.44 -5.34
C GLU A 346 16.77 19.94 -6.35
N SER A 347 17.37 21.11 -6.07
CA SER A 347 18.40 21.67 -6.93
C SER A 347 19.56 20.70 -7.12
N GLY A 348 20.06 20.55 -8.35
CA GLY A 348 21.12 19.59 -8.70
C GLY A 348 20.67 18.11 -8.70
N HIS A 349 19.37 17.85 -8.60
CA HIS A 349 18.78 16.53 -8.64
C HIS A 349 17.73 16.41 -9.74
N VAL A 350 17.41 15.16 -10.07
CA VAL A 350 16.32 14.76 -10.95
C VAL A 350 15.56 13.62 -10.30
N PHE A 351 14.36 13.36 -10.80
CA PHE A 351 13.67 12.11 -10.55
C PHE A 351 13.90 11.13 -11.69
N VAL A 352 14.08 9.86 -11.34
CA VAL A 352 13.83 8.74 -12.24
C VAL A 352 12.45 8.20 -11.89
N ARG A 353 11.49 8.42 -12.79
CA ARG A 353 10.13 7.89 -12.70
C ARG A 353 10.09 6.58 -13.47
N ALA A 354 9.52 5.54 -12.86
CA ALA A 354 9.28 4.28 -13.53
C ALA A 354 7.91 3.71 -13.17
N ASP A 355 7.19 3.19 -14.15
CA ASP A 355 5.83 2.64 -13.98
C ASP A 355 5.69 1.31 -14.70
N LEU A 356 5.17 0.31 -13.99
CA LEU A 356 4.94 -1.03 -14.55
C LEU A 356 3.67 -1.04 -15.39
N GLY A 357 3.78 -0.48 -16.59
CA GLY A 357 2.69 -0.40 -17.55
C GLY A 357 2.02 -1.77 -17.78
N GLN A 358 0.71 -1.83 -17.52
CA GLN A 358 -0.12 -3.02 -17.75
C GLN A 358 0.36 -4.25 -16.96
N ILE A 359 0.83 -4.04 -15.72
CA ILE A 359 1.30 -5.14 -14.86
C ILE A 359 0.26 -6.23 -14.64
N GLU A 360 -1.01 -5.87 -14.41
CA GLU A 360 -2.07 -6.81 -14.05
C GLU A 360 -2.30 -7.96 -15.05
N PRO A 361 -2.49 -7.70 -16.36
CA PRO A 361 -2.62 -8.80 -17.31
C PRO A 361 -1.32 -9.59 -17.52
N ARG A 362 -0.15 -8.98 -17.30
CA ARG A 362 1.15 -9.69 -17.33
C ARG A 362 1.28 -10.64 -16.14
N VAL A 363 0.93 -10.21 -14.92
CA VAL A 363 0.91 -11.11 -13.77
C VAL A 363 -0.19 -12.17 -13.90
N LEU A 364 -1.34 -11.85 -14.50
CA LEU A 364 -2.38 -12.84 -14.81
C LEU A 364 -1.84 -13.97 -15.69
N ALA A 365 -1.05 -13.63 -16.72
CA ALA A 365 -0.40 -14.62 -17.58
C ALA A 365 0.50 -15.58 -16.79
N VAL A 366 1.30 -15.04 -15.84
CA VAL A 366 2.14 -15.85 -14.95
C VAL A 366 1.32 -16.75 -14.04
N VAL A 367 0.38 -16.18 -13.27
CA VAL A 367 -0.31 -16.91 -12.20
C VAL A 367 -1.33 -17.92 -12.72
N SER A 368 -1.88 -17.69 -13.92
CA SER A 368 -2.76 -18.64 -14.59
C SER A 368 -1.98 -19.70 -15.38
N GLY A 369 -0.77 -19.39 -15.86
CA GLY A 369 -0.02 -20.24 -16.77
C GLY A 369 -0.59 -20.29 -18.20
N ASP A 370 -1.42 -19.33 -18.59
CA ASP A 370 -1.99 -19.26 -19.94
C ASP A 370 -0.92 -18.85 -20.96
N ARG A 371 -0.46 -19.83 -21.76
CA ARG A 371 0.61 -19.63 -22.76
C ARG A 371 0.22 -18.65 -23.87
N ALA A 372 -1.06 -18.59 -24.25
CA ALA A 372 -1.51 -17.66 -25.29
C ALA A 372 -1.47 -16.23 -24.76
N LEU A 373 -1.90 -16.03 -23.51
CA LEU A 373 -1.79 -14.72 -22.86
C LEU A 373 -0.31 -14.34 -22.65
N ALA A 374 0.53 -15.29 -22.21
CA ALA A 374 1.96 -15.06 -22.04
C ALA A 374 2.66 -14.65 -23.36
N ALA A 375 2.30 -15.28 -24.49
CA ALA A 375 2.80 -14.89 -25.81
C ALA A 375 2.42 -13.44 -26.16
N ALA A 376 1.20 -13.00 -25.83
CA ALA A 376 0.78 -11.61 -26.04
C ALA A 376 1.61 -10.59 -25.24
N THR A 377 2.19 -11.00 -24.10
CA THR A 377 3.05 -10.11 -23.29
C THR A 377 4.40 -9.79 -23.93
N GLN A 378 4.82 -10.52 -24.97
CA GLN A 378 6.12 -10.28 -25.60
C GLN A 378 6.15 -8.94 -26.38
N ASP A 379 4.99 -8.47 -26.81
CA ASP A 379 4.82 -7.15 -27.42
C ASP A 379 4.93 -6.02 -26.37
N ASP A 380 5.41 -4.86 -26.83
CA ASP A 380 5.45 -3.64 -26.01
C ASP A 380 4.02 -3.14 -25.74
N ASP A 381 3.13 -3.22 -26.74
CA ASP A 381 1.70 -2.96 -26.57
C ASP A 381 0.92 -4.26 -26.43
N LEU A 382 0.82 -4.76 -25.20
CA LEU A 382 0.09 -5.99 -24.84
C LEU A 382 -1.32 -6.07 -25.46
N TYR A 383 -2.03 -4.95 -25.58
CA TYR A 383 -3.42 -4.98 -26.06
C TYR A 383 -3.54 -5.11 -27.57
N ALA A 384 -2.50 -4.79 -28.35
CA ALA A 384 -2.51 -4.95 -29.80
C ALA A 384 -2.66 -6.43 -30.23
N PRO A 385 -1.83 -7.39 -29.78
CA PRO A 385 -1.99 -8.80 -30.11
C PRO A 385 -3.29 -9.38 -29.53
N ILE A 386 -3.72 -8.93 -28.35
CA ILE A 386 -5.01 -9.36 -27.78
C ILE A 386 -6.16 -8.90 -28.68
N ALA A 387 -6.16 -7.64 -29.13
CA ALA A 387 -7.20 -7.11 -30.00
C ALA A 387 -7.28 -7.85 -31.33
N GLN A 388 -6.12 -8.16 -31.93
CA GLN A 388 -6.03 -8.98 -33.13
C GLN A 388 -6.64 -10.37 -32.92
N GLN A 389 -6.26 -11.05 -31.83
CA GLN A 389 -6.78 -12.38 -31.48
C GLN A 389 -8.30 -12.40 -31.26
N LEU A 390 -8.86 -11.31 -30.72
CA LEU A 390 -10.31 -11.17 -30.49
C LEU A 390 -11.09 -10.69 -31.72
N GLY A 391 -10.40 -10.23 -32.77
CA GLY A 391 -11.02 -9.54 -33.90
C GLY A 391 -11.77 -8.29 -33.46
N ALA A 392 -11.13 -7.46 -32.62
CA ALA A 392 -11.70 -6.25 -32.03
C ALA A 392 -10.71 -5.07 -32.12
N ASP A 393 -11.17 -3.85 -31.82
CA ASP A 393 -10.26 -2.71 -31.64
C ASP A 393 -9.53 -2.78 -30.29
N ARG A 394 -8.37 -2.12 -30.21
CA ARG A 394 -7.53 -2.08 -29.01
C ARG A 394 -8.29 -1.60 -27.75
N PRO A 395 -9.06 -0.49 -27.78
CA PRO A 395 -9.84 -0.05 -26.62
C PRO A 395 -10.84 -1.11 -26.12
N THR A 396 -11.50 -1.82 -27.02
CA THR A 396 -12.49 -2.86 -26.69
C THR A 396 -11.80 -4.07 -26.05
N ALA A 397 -10.67 -4.50 -26.59
CA ALA A 397 -9.86 -5.58 -26.01
C ALA A 397 -9.37 -5.23 -24.59
N LYS A 398 -8.87 -4.01 -24.39
CA LYS A 398 -8.47 -3.50 -23.08
C LYS A 398 -9.63 -3.55 -22.08
N VAL A 399 -10.79 -3.02 -22.44
CA VAL A 399 -11.99 -3.04 -21.59
C VAL A 399 -12.43 -4.46 -21.28
N ALA A 400 -12.36 -5.38 -22.25
CA ALA A 400 -12.73 -6.78 -22.04
C ALA A 400 -11.81 -7.50 -21.04
N VAL A 401 -10.48 -7.34 -21.17
CA VAL A 401 -9.49 -7.93 -20.25
C VAL A 401 -9.63 -7.36 -18.84
N LEU A 402 -9.74 -6.02 -18.71
CA LEU A 402 -9.95 -5.38 -17.41
C LEU A 402 -11.29 -5.79 -16.77
N GLY A 403 -12.36 -5.87 -17.57
CA GLY A 403 -13.67 -6.36 -17.12
C GLY A 403 -13.62 -7.81 -16.64
N ALA A 404 -12.81 -8.65 -17.32
CA ALA A 404 -12.53 -10.03 -16.95
C ALA A 404 -11.62 -10.18 -15.72
N MET A 405 -10.87 -9.17 -15.30
CA MET A 405 -10.15 -9.21 -14.01
C MET A 405 -11.00 -8.65 -12.86
N TYR A 406 -11.69 -7.53 -13.07
CA TYR A 406 -12.38 -6.80 -11.99
C TYR A 406 -13.85 -7.14 -11.78
N GLY A 407 -14.46 -7.96 -12.64
CA GLY A 407 -15.86 -8.37 -12.50
C GLY A 407 -16.86 -7.34 -13.00
N GLN A 408 -16.43 -6.46 -13.90
CA GLN A 408 -17.31 -5.58 -14.67
C GLN A 408 -17.59 -6.24 -16.02
N THR A 409 -18.75 -6.89 -16.16
CA THR A 409 -19.17 -7.58 -17.38
C THR A 409 -20.10 -6.76 -18.27
N THR A 410 -20.35 -5.49 -17.92
CA THR A 410 -21.24 -4.59 -18.65
C THR A 410 -20.43 -3.57 -19.48
N GLY A 411 -21.00 -3.11 -20.60
CA GLY A 411 -20.38 -2.07 -21.44
C GLY A 411 -19.65 -2.61 -22.68
N ARG A 412 -18.80 -1.76 -23.27
CA ARG A 412 -18.18 -1.96 -24.61
C ARG A 412 -17.46 -3.31 -24.76
N GLY A 413 -16.89 -3.88 -23.70
CA GLY A 413 -16.19 -5.17 -23.75
C GLY A 413 -17.07 -6.43 -23.66
N ALA A 414 -18.37 -6.30 -23.34
CA ALA A 414 -19.23 -7.46 -23.08
C ALA A 414 -19.43 -8.36 -24.31
N HIS A 415 -19.54 -7.75 -25.50
CA HIS A 415 -19.81 -8.48 -26.75
C HIS A 415 -18.63 -9.35 -27.22
N VAL A 416 -17.41 -9.11 -26.72
CA VAL A 416 -16.21 -9.93 -27.02
C VAL A 416 -15.85 -10.92 -25.91
N ALA A 417 -16.60 -10.97 -24.81
CA ALA A 417 -16.28 -11.83 -23.66
C ALA A 417 -16.20 -13.32 -24.04
N GLY A 418 -17.09 -13.81 -24.91
CA GLY A 418 -17.04 -15.19 -25.40
C GLY A 418 -15.80 -15.48 -26.25
N ARG A 419 -15.30 -14.50 -27.02
CA ARG A 419 -14.04 -14.65 -27.77
C ARG A 419 -12.83 -14.64 -26.85
N LEU A 420 -12.87 -13.80 -25.80
CA LEU A 420 -11.82 -13.76 -24.76
C LEU A 420 -11.72 -15.11 -24.05
N GLU A 421 -12.86 -15.73 -23.73
CA GLU A 421 -12.93 -17.06 -23.15
C GLU A 421 -12.29 -18.14 -24.03
N MET A 422 -12.57 -18.11 -25.33
CA MET A 422 -12.00 -19.07 -26.28
C MET A 422 -10.50 -18.82 -26.52
N ALA A 423 -10.06 -17.57 -26.52
CA ALA A 423 -8.68 -17.20 -26.79
C ALA A 423 -7.73 -17.46 -25.59
N TYR A 424 -8.22 -17.25 -24.36
CA TYR A 424 -7.43 -17.36 -23.12
C TYR A 424 -8.15 -18.21 -22.06
N PRO A 425 -8.48 -19.48 -22.36
CA PRO A 425 -9.35 -20.30 -21.51
C PRO A 425 -8.74 -20.61 -20.14
N ILE A 426 -7.41 -20.68 -20.04
CA ILE A 426 -6.73 -20.99 -18.77
C ILE A 426 -6.79 -19.78 -17.85
N ALA A 427 -6.49 -18.58 -18.38
CA ALA A 427 -6.59 -17.34 -17.64
C ALA A 427 -8.02 -17.07 -17.15
N MET A 428 -9.02 -17.28 -18.02
CA MET A 428 -10.42 -17.07 -17.64
C MET A 428 -10.91 -18.11 -16.63
N LYS A 429 -10.47 -19.37 -16.75
CA LYS A 429 -10.75 -20.41 -15.75
C LYS A 429 -10.16 -20.05 -14.39
N PHE A 430 -8.92 -19.58 -14.34
CA PHE A 430 -8.26 -19.12 -13.11
C PHE A 430 -9.09 -18.06 -12.38
N LEU A 431 -9.55 -17.02 -13.12
CA LEU A 431 -10.38 -15.95 -12.55
C LEU A 431 -11.74 -16.46 -12.06
N ARG A 432 -12.38 -17.38 -12.79
CA ARG A 432 -13.65 -18.00 -12.36
C ARG A 432 -13.50 -18.89 -11.14
N ASP A 433 -12.39 -19.59 -11.00
CA ASP A 433 -12.15 -20.47 -9.85
C ASP A 433 -11.92 -19.65 -8.58
N ALA A 434 -11.20 -18.52 -8.69
CA ALA A 434 -11.05 -17.54 -7.61
C ALA A 434 -12.40 -16.91 -7.23
N ASP A 435 -13.18 -16.47 -8.23
CA ASP A 435 -14.52 -15.92 -8.04
C ASP A 435 -15.45 -16.93 -7.31
N ARG A 436 -15.54 -18.17 -7.82
CA ARG A 436 -16.37 -19.23 -7.23
C ARG A 436 -15.95 -19.58 -5.80
N SER A 437 -14.65 -19.62 -5.53
CA SER A 437 -14.13 -19.91 -4.19
C SER A 437 -14.49 -18.80 -3.21
N ALA A 438 -14.34 -17.54 -3.61
CA ALA A 438 -14.71 -16.40 -2.78
C ALA A 438 -16.24 -16.28 -2.58
N GLN A 439 -17.06 -16.58 -3.60
CA GLN A 439 -18.52 -16.69 -3.42
C GLN A 439 -18.87 -17.71 -2.33
N GLY A 440 -18.12 -18.82 -2.27
CA GLY A 440 -18.23 -19.84 -1.23
C GLY A 440 -17.58 -19.47 0.11
N SER A 441 -17.17 -18.21 0.31
CA SER A 441 -16.48 -17.71 1.51
C SER A 441 -15.21 -18.50 1.87
N ARG A 442 -14.54 -19.08 0.87
CA ARG A 442 -13.22 -19.70 1.04
C ARG A 442 -12.14 -18.66 0.90
N ASP A 443 -11.21 -18.65 1.84
CA ASP A 443 -10.02 -17.81 1.75
C ASP A 443 -9.17 -18.19 0.55
N LEU A 444 -8.45 -17.20 0.03
CA LEU A 444 -7.61 -17.36 -1.16
C LEU A 444 -6.15 -17.18 -0.78
N ARG A 445 -5.26 -17.77 -1.57
CA ARG A 445 -3.82 -17.59 -1.40
C ARG A 445 -3.16 -17.16 -2.71
N THR A 446 -2.57 -15.97 -2.71
CA THR A 446 -1.88 -15.39 -3.88
C THR A 446 -0.70 -16.25 -4.33
N TYR A 447 -0.10 -15.90 -5.48
CA TYR A 447 1.04 -16.61 -6.05
C TYR A 447 2.26 -16.66 -5.13
N GLY A 448 2.55 -15.57 -4.42
CA GLY A 448 3.61 -15.46 -3.42
C GLY A 448 3.20 -15.91 -2.02
N GLY A 449 2.01 -16.48 -1.83
CA GLY A 449 1.63 -17.13 -0.58
C GLY A 449 0.81 -16.29 0.41
N ARG A 450 0.42 -15.06 0.07
CA ARG A 450 -0.41 -14.20 0.92
C ARG A 450 -1.79 -14.79 1.12
N LEU A 451 -2.23 -14.91 2.38
CA LEU A 451 -3.60 -15.25 2.71
C LEU A 451 -4.51 -14.02 2.53
N ILE A 452 -5.59 -14.19 1.76
CA ILE A 452 -6.66 -13.22 1.58
C ILE A 452 -7.89 -13.76 2.30
N ASN A 453 -8.24 -13.12 3.40
CA ASN A 453 -9.44 -13.44 4.16
C ASN A 453 -10.66 -12.90 3.42
N VAL A 454 -11.55 -13.77 2.96
CA VAL A 454 -12.79 -13.37 2.25
C VAL A 454 -13.92 -13.07 3.24
N GLY A 455 -13.81 -13.61 4.46
CA GLY A 455 -14.78 -13.45 5.54
C GLY A 455 -16.08 -14.23 5.30
N SER A 456 -16.78 -14.56 6.39
CA SER A 456 -18.09 -15.21 6.36
C SER A 456 -19.22 -14.21 6.61
N THR A 457 -20.43 -14.51 6.13
CA THR A 457 -21.65 -13.78 6.52
C THR A 457 -22.51 -14.71 7.35
N ASN A 458 -23.01 -14.23 8.48
CA ASN A 458 -24.02 -14.95 9.24
C ASN A 458 -25.32 -15.01 8.42
N ALA A 459 -25.69 -16.21 7.98
CA ALA A 459 -26.84 -16.42 7.11
C ALA A 459 -28.20 -16.16 7.78
N ASN A 460 -28.22 -16.03 9.11
CA ASN A 460 -29.46 -15.89 9.90
C ASN A 460 -30.09 -14.49 9.84
N ASP A 461 -29.35 -13.47 9.36
CA ASP A 461 -29.77 -12.05 9.42
C ASP A 461 -30.05 -11.41 8.05
N VAL A 462 -30.04 -12.18 6.95
CA VAL A 462 -30.11 -11.63 5.59
C VAL A 462 -31.00 -12.45 4.68
N ASP A 463 -31.83 -11.76 3.88
CA ASP A 463 -32.66 -12.41 2.87
C ASP A 463 -31.83 -13.01 1.72
N GLU A 464 -32.45 -13.87 0.90
CA GLU A 464 -31.75 -14.54 -0.20
C GLU A 464 -31.19 -13.59 -1.27
N ARG A 465 -31.84 -12.43 -1.50
CA ARG A 465 -31.40 -11.47 -2.52
C ARG A 465 -30.16 -10.73 -2.05
N GLU A 466 -30.10 -10.38 -0.78
CA GLU A 466 -28.91 -9.83 -0.14
C GLU A 466 -27.79 -10.87 -0.11
N MET A 467 -28.07 -12.12 0.26
CA MET A 467 -27.07 -13.18 0.24
C MET A 467 -26.42 -13.37 -1.14
N ARG A 468 -27.23 -13.38 -2.21
CA ARG A 468 -26.70 -13.44 -3.59
C ARG A 468 -25.85 -12.22 -3.95
N ARG A 469 -26.23 -11.02 -3.51
CA ARG A 469 -25.46 -9.78 -3.73
C ARG A 469 -24.12 -9.80 -3.00
N ILE A 470 -24.10 -10.25 -1.74
CA ILE A 470 -22.89 -10.42 -0.93
C ILE A 470 -21.97 -11.46 -1.57
N ALA A 471 -22.50 -12.63 -1.94
CA ALA A 471 -21.72 -13.67 -2.61
C ALA A 471 -21.10 -13.12 -3.91
N ALA A 472 -21.88 -12.45 -4.76
CA ALA A 472 -21.35 -11.85 -5.99
C ALA A 472 -20.29 -10.76 -5.71
N ALA A 473 -20.43 -9.98 -4.65
CA ALA A 473 -19.42 -9.00 -4.23
C ALA A 473 -18.12 -9.68 -3.79
N ARG A 474 -18.20 -10.78 -3.02
CA ARG A 474 -17.05 -11.61 -2.67
C ARG A 474 -16.39 -12.22 -3.90
N GLY A 475 -17.17 -12.74 -4.85
CA GLY A 475 -16.65 -13.27 -6.11
C GLY A 475 -15.79 -12.24 -6.85
N ARG A 476 -16.32 -11.02 -7.01
CA ARG A 476 -15.58 -9.88 -7.62
C ARG A 476 -14.33 -9.50 -6.83
N TYR A 477 -14.40 -9.51 -5.51
CA TYR A 477 -13.25 -9.23 -4.65
C TYR A 477 -12.17 -10.29 -4.80
N GLY A 478 -12.53 -11.58 -4.74
CA GLY A 478 -11.58 -12.70 -4.78
C GLY A 478 -10.75 -12.75 -6.06
N ARG A 479 -11.41 -12.65 -7.23
CA ARG A 479 -10.69 -12.58 -8.52
C ARG A 479 -9.77 -11.37 -8.65
N ASN A 480 -10.21 -10.20 -8.16
CA ASN A 480 -9.41 -8.98 -8.18
C ASN A 480 -8.18 -9.14 -7.29
N ALA A 481 -8.38 -9.62 -6.05
CA ALA A 481 -7.32 -9.81 -5.08
C ALA A 481 -6.22 -10.78 -5.55
N MET A 482 -6.58 -11.81 -6.33
CA MET A 482 -5.59 -12.74 -6.91
C MET A 482 -4.66 -12.07 -7.92
N VAL A 483 -5.16 -11.12 -8.72
CA VAL A 483 -4.36 -10.37 -9.70
C VAL A 483 -3.60 -9.24 -9.03
N GLN A 484 -4.27 -8.44 -8.20
CA GLN A 484 -3.63 -7.31 -7.51
C GLN A 484 -2.59 -7.76 -6.49
N GLY A 485 -2.82 -8.87 -5.79
CA GLY A 485 -1.83 -9.41 -4.86
C GLY A 485 -0.56 -9.87 -5.57
N ALA A 486 -0.70 -10.55 -6.71
CA ALA A 486 0.42 -10.91 -7.57
C ALA A 486 1.19 -9.68 -8.08
N ALA A 487 0.49 -8.64 -8.50
CA ALA A 487 1.11 -7.37 -8.91
C ALA A 487 1.86 -6.70 -7.74
N ALA A 488 1.26 -6.66 -6.55
CA ALA A 488 1.87 -6.06 -5.37
C ALA A 488 3.13 -6.82 -4.90
N GLU A 489 3.15 -8.14 -5.02
CA GLU A 489 4.33 -8.98 -4.73
C GLU A 489 5.50 -8.65 -5.65
N LEU A 490 5.25 -8.62 -6.97
CA LEU A 490 6.26 -8.28 -7.97
C LEU A 490 6.77 -6.85 -7.77
N PHE A 491 5.85 -5.88 -7.61
CA PHE A 491 6.20 -4.48 -7.39
C PHE A 491 7.09 -4.30 -6.16
N LYS A 492 6.76 -4.96 -5.03
CA LYS A 492 7.58 -4.85 -3.82
C LYS A 492 8.96 -5.47 -4.00
N MET A 493 9.08 -6.59 -4.70
CA MET A 493 10.40 -7.13 -5.02
C MET A 493 11.24 -6.18 -5.88
N TRP A 494 10.62 -5.56 -6.88
CA TRP A 494 11.27 -4.55 -7.70
C TRP A 494 11.71 -3.34 -6.87
N ALA A 495 10.82 -2.77 -6.05
CA ALA A 495 11.10 -1.61 -5.22
C ALA A 495 12.25 -1.85 -4.22
N VAL A 496 12.30 -3.03 -3.59
CA VAL A 496 13.37 -3.34 -2.62
C VAL A 496 14.71 -3.63 -3.32
N LEU A 497 14.71 -4.13 -4.56
CA LEU A 497 15.92 -4.27 -5.38
C LEU A 497 16.44 -2.90 -5.85
N ILE A 498 15.56 -2.00 -6.28
CA ILE A 498 15.91 -0.60 -6.57
C ILE A 498 16.55 0.03 -5.34
N ARG A 499 15.91 -0.08 -4.16
CA ARG A 499 16.44 0.43 -2.89
C ARG A 499 17.84 -0.09 -2.61
N ALA A 500 18.05 -1.40 -2.74
CA ALA A 500 19.34 -2.02 -2.43
C ALA A 500 20.45 -1.61 -3.40
N ARG A 501 20.17 -1.59 -4.71
CA ARG A 501 21.17 -1.33 -5.76
C ARG A 501 21.47 0.16 -5.92
N SER A 502 20.48 1.03 -5.72
CA SER A 502 20.64 2.48 -5.93
C SER A 502 21.30 3.21 -4.76
N ALA A 503 21.48 2.55 -3.61
CA ALA A 503 22.12 3.13 -2.43
C ALA A 503 23.54 3.67 -2.70
N VAL A 504 24.31 3.02 -3.58
CA VAL A 504 25.68 3.47 -3.94
C VAL A 504 25.70 4.77 -4.74
N LEU A 505 24.57 5.15 -5.34
CA LEU A 505 24.40 6.40 -6.08
C LEU A 505 23.92 7.55 -5.17
N GLY A 506 23.68 7.26 -3.88
CA GLY A 506 23.00 8.19 -2.97
C GLY A 506 21.54 8.45 -3.37
N ALA A 507 20.93 7.56 -4.15
CA ALA A 507 19.56 7.71 -4.60
C ALA A 507 18.55 7.39 -3.49
N GLN A 508 17.41 8.06 -3.52
CA GLN A 508 16.34 7.91 -2.54
C GLN A 508 15.03 7.60 -3.26
N ILE A 509 14.38 6.50 -2.93
CA ILE A 509 12.99 6.28 -3.36
C ILE A 509 12.12 7.22 -2.54
N VAL A 510 11.42 8.14 -3.20
CA VAL A 510 10.59 9.19 -2.56
C VAL A 510 9.09 8.97 -2.77
N LEU A 511 8.70 8.05 -3.66
CA LEU A 511 7.32 7.65 -3.87
C LEU A 511 7.24 6.20 -4.34
N CYS A 512 6.30 5.44 -3.78
CA CYS A 512 5.83 4.16 -4.31
C CYS A 512 4.30 4.19 -4.40
N LEU A 513 3.76 4.50 -5.57
CA LEU A 513 2.31 4.65 -5.74
C LEU A 513 1.79 3.63 -6.76
N HIS A 514 0.93 2.72 -6.32
CA HIS A 514 0.40 1.66 -7.17
C HIS A 514 1.54 0.80 -7.76
N ASP A 515 1.78 0.92 -9.05
CA ASP A 515 2.82 0.30 -9.86
C ASP A 515 3.93 1.28 -10.29
N GLU A 516 3.91 2.50 -9.75
CA GLU A 516 4.85 3.58 -10.03
C GLU A 516 5.85 3.77 -8.87
N VAL A 517 7.11 4.02 -9.23
CA VAL A 517 8.19 4.43 -8.34
C VAL A 517 8.80 5.75 -8.82
N LEU A 518 9.06 6.65 -7.87
CA LEU A 518 9.81 7.89 -8.11
C LEU A 518 11.09 7.86 -7.27
N VAL A 519 12.24 7.94 -7.93
CA VAL A 519 13.55 7.90 -7.27
C VAL A 519 14.29 9.21 -7.49
N HIS A 520 14.60 9.90 -6.40
CA HIS A 520 15.33 11.16 -6.37
C HIS A 520 16.85 10.89 -6.33
N VAL A 521 17.61 11.53 -7.23
CA VAL A 521 19.05 11.32 -7.34
C VAL A 521 19.73 12.56 -7.93
N ARG A 522 21.03 12.74 -7.67
CA ARG A 522 21.82 13.81 -8.32
C ARG A 522 21.75 13.68 -9.84
N THR A 523 21.65 14.82 -10.54
CA THR A 523 21.45 14.88 -12.00
C THR A 523 22.45 14.03 -12.80
N GLU A 524 23.72 14.01 -12.38
CA GLU A 524 24.77 13.22 -13.02
C GLU A 524 24.54 11.70 -13.02
N HIS A 525 23.71 11.19 -12.10
CA HIS A 525 23.40 9.77 -11.96
C HIS A 525 22.06 9.37 -12.58
N GLY A 526 21.29 10.32 -13.13
CA GLY A 526 19.93 10.08 -13.62
C GLY A 526 19.83 8.95 -14.65
N LEU A 527 20.68 8.95 -15.67
CA LEU A 527 20.68 7.91 -16.71
C LEU A 527 21.17 6.55 -16.18
N THR A 528 22.18 6.56 -15.30
CA THR A 528 22.69 5.34 -14.64
C THR A 528 21.61 4.68 -13.80
N LEU A 529 20.85 5.49 -13.05
CA LEU A 529 19.75 5.01 -12.23
C LEU A 529 18.58 4.52 -13.10
N ALA A 530 18.27 5.18 -14.21
CA ALA A 530 17.25 4.72 -15.15
C ALA A 530 17.54 3.31 -15.69
N ALA A 531 18.79 3.03 -16.08
CA ALA A 531 19.20 1.68 -16.49
C ALA A 531 19.11 0.66 -15.34
N LEU A 532 19.56 1.05 -14.14
CA LEU A 532 19.50 0.19 -12.95
C LEU A 532 18.06 -0.21 -12.59
N VAL A 533 17.11 0.71 -12.73
CA VAL A 533 15.68 0.44 -12.46
C VAL A 533 15.12 -0.62 -13.41
N VAL A 534 15.52 -0.60 -14.69
CA VAL A 534 15.15 -1.63 -15.67
C VAL A 534 15.79 -2.97 -15.31
N ASP A 535 17.09 -3.01 -15.03
CA ASP A 535 17.78 -4.24 -14.63
C ASP A 535 17.16 -4.86 -13.35
N ALA A 536 16.75 -4.01 -12.41
CA ALA A 536 16.10 -4.45 -11.17
C ALA A 536 14.73 -5.09 -11.44
N LEU A 537 14.02 -4.67 -12.50
CA LEU A 537 12.75 -5.29 -12.89
C LEU A 537 12.98 -6.70 -13.44
N ASP A 538 13.99 -6.88 -14.30
CA ASP A 538 14.33 -8.20 -14.84
C ASP A 538 14.73 -9.18 -13.73
N GLU A 539 15.50 -8.70 -12.75
CA GLU A 539 15.86 -9.48 -11.57
C GLU A 539 14.64 -9.83 -10.70
N ALA A 540 13.76 -8.85 -10.44
CA ALA A 540 12.52 -9.07 -9.70
C ALA A 540 11.61 -10.10 -10.40
N ALA A 541 11.42 -9.94 -11.71
CA ALA A 541 10.63 -10.82 -12.54
C ALA A 541 11.19 -12.24 -12.54
N HIS A 542 12.51 -12.40 -12.63
CA HIS A 542 13.15 -13.71 -12.56
C HIS A 542 13.00 -14.39 -11.19
N GLY A 543 13.14 -13.62 -10.11
CA GLY A 543 12.97 -14.13 -8.74
C GLY A 543 11.52 -14.56 -8.44
N TRP A 544 10.56 -13.74 -8.88
CA TRP A 544 9.13 -13.99 -8.71
C TRP A 544 8.64 -15.13 -9.62
N ALA A 545 8.93 -15.05 -10.92
CA ALA A 545 8.43 -15.92 -11.98
C ALA A 545 9.58 -16.54 -12.82
N PRO A 546 10.21 -17.65 -12.36
CA PRO A 546 11.44 -18.16 -12.96
C PRO A 546 11.33 -18.71 -14.38
N ASP A 547 10.13 -19.09 -14.82
CA ASP A 547 9.85 -19.65 -16.16
C ASP A 547 10.13 -18.64 -17.29
N ARG A 548 10.15 -17.33 -16.99
CA ARG A 548 10.42 -16.24 -17.96
C ARG A 548 9.52 -16.25 -19.21
N SER A 549 8.38 -16.92 -19.16
CA SER A 549 7.40 -16.96 -20.25
C SER A 549 6.69 -15.62 -20.48
N VAL A 550 6.76 -14.72 -19.49
CA VAL A 550 6.16 -13.39 -19.52
C VAL A 550 7.25 -12.32 -19.48
N ARG A 551 7.13 -11.34 -20.37
CA ARG A 551 7.96 -10.12 -20.33
C ARG A 551 7.29 -9.09 -19.44
N PHE A 552 8.04 -8.44 -18.56
CA PHE A 552 7.60 -7.27 -17.81
C PHE A 552 8.26 -6.03 -18.40
N VAL A 553 7.53 -4.92 -18.44
CA VAL A 553 8.02 -3.66 -19.01
C VAL A 553 7.80 -2.54 -17.99
N ALA A 554 8.75 -1.62 -17.94
CA ALA A 554 8.61 -0.36 -17.21
C ALA A 554 8.77 0.80 -18.19
N ASP A 555 7.87 1.77 -18.11
CA ASP A 555 8.08 3.07 -18.75
C ASP A 555 8.95 3.94 -17.83
N VAL A 556 10.16 4.26 -18.27
CA VAL A 556 11.18 4.95 -17.46
C VAL A 556 11.52 6.30 -18.07
N SER A 557 11.46 7.36 -17.25
CA SER A 557 11.83 8.71 -17.66
C SER A 557 12.64 9.41 -16.58
N VAL A 558 13.56 10.27 -17.02
CA VAL A 558 14.30 11.20 -16.14
C VAL A 558 13.63 12.55 -16.25
N VAL A 559 13.13 13.08 -15.13
CA VAL A 559 12.28 14.27 -15.09
C VAL A 559 12.67 15.20 -13.93
N GLU A 560 12.43 16.50 -14.10
CA GLU A 560 12.62 17.47 -13.02
C GLU A 560 11.35 17.63 -12.17
N ARG A 561 10.18 17.62 -12.81
CA ARG A 561 8.88 17.63 -12.14
C ARG A 561 8.16 16.32 -12.40
N TRP A 562 7.37 15.88 -11.42
CA TRP A 562 6.58 14.66 -11.58
C TRP A 562 5.56 14.77 -12.73
N SER A 563 5.02 15.97 -12.97
CA SER A 563 4.13 16.25 -14.11
C SER A 563 4.79 16.17 -15.48
N ASP A 564 6.13 16.17 -15.58
CA ASP A 564 6.84 16.14 -16.86
C ASP A 564 6.94 14.72 -17.45
N ALA A 565 6.63 13.70 -16.65
CA ALA A 565 6.49 12.33 -17.13
C ALA A 565 5.33 12.30 -18.15
N LYS A 566 5.62 11.86 -19.38
CA LYS A 566 4.58 11.71 -20.42
C LYS A 566 3.50 10.74 -19.93
N ALA A 567 2.25 11.15 -20.10
CA ALA A 567 1.06 10.38 -19.72
C ALA A 567 0.80 9.19 -20.65
#